data_AF-A0A1V4VT58-F1
#
_entry.id   AF-A0A1V4VT58-F1
#
_cell.length_a   1.000
_cell.length_b   1.000
_cell.length_c   1.000
_cell.angle_alpha   90.00
_cell.angle_beta   90.00
_cell.angle_gamma   90.00
#
_symmetry.space_group_name_H-M   'P 1'
#
loop_
_entity.id
_entity.type
_entity.pdbx_description
1 polymer ?
#
loop_
_entity_poly.entity_id
_entity_poly.type
_entity_poly.pdbx_seq_one_letter_code
_entity_poly.pdbx_strand_id
1 'polypeptide(L)'
;MPGKFQWCKFQDCDLNDSFFDSLKEDYSEFPTWFSKKSKAEEEALVFKDEQGIGAFVYLKSETEAIELLDKVLPAIPRIKIGTLRLAERFRKQRLGEGAIGVSLWRWQEKKCDDIYVTVFEKHDTLINLFEYFGFKCVGMNRRGERVYLKSRNKIDYSDPYKAFPFINPNFNKAGLIPIDDHFHDRLFPYSELFRNKNLIEEITAGNGVTKVYIGSPFSALHYYIGEPVVIYRIFNGTGQKTYKSVATSFCVISKVDIIKSGGVTRMSLSDFIGSAGNKTVFTPEELTNIYTKKSNVVMLEMTYNGFFGKGHNIIHKKLKDLGLWFDTHPYNFVYSKQQFLSILEMGDKDVQNIIIN
;
A
#
# COMPACT_ATOMS: atom_id res chain seq x y z
N MET A 1 0.47 -23.88 -6.49
CA MET A 1 -0.49 -22.88 -5.98
C MET A 1 -0.01 -21.50 -6.40
N PRO A 2 -0.92 -20.53 -6.66
CA PRO A 2 -0.50 -19.14 -6.83
C PRO A 2 0.29 -18.70 -5.59
N GLY A 3 1.46 -18.10 -5.80
CA GLY A 3 2.33 -17.70 -4.70
C GLY A 3 1.67 -16.67 -3.79
N LYS A 4 2.02 -16.68 -2.50
CA LYS A 4 1.48 -15.77 -1.50
C LYS A 4 2.56 -15.30 -0.54
N PHE A 5 2.40 -14.07 -0.04
CA PHE A 5 3.16 -13.61 1.11
C PHE A 5 2.58 -14.21 2.40
N GLN A 6 3.46 -14.51 3.35
CA GLN A 6 3.13 -15.01 4.68
C GLN A 6 4.16 -14.51 5.70
N TRP A 7 3.70 -14.12 6.88
CA TRP A 7 4.61 -13.99 8.02
C TRP A 7 5.09 -15.38 8.43
N CYS A 8 6.40 -15.59 8.37
CA CYS A 8 7.06 -16.86 8.68
C CYS A 8 8.11 -16.63 9.76
N LYS A 9 8.21 -17.55 10.74
CA LYS A 9 9.38 -17.57 11.61
C LYS A 9 10.62 -17.88 10.78
N PHE A 10 11.78 -17.36 11.19
CA PHE A 10 13.05 -17.67 10.53
C PHE A 10 13.34 -19.18 10.53
N GLN A 11 12.97 -19.90 11.59
CA GLN A 11 13.16 -21.35 11.68
C GLN A 11 12.37 -22.15 10.63
N ASP A 12 11.29 -21.57 10.09
CA ASP A 12 10.42 -22.20 9.08
C ASP A 12 10.84 -21.84 7.64
N CYS A 13 11.97 -21.13 7.49
CA CYS A 13 12.54 -20.75 6.21
C CYS A 13 13.81 -21.57 5.98
N ASP A 14 13.86 -22.30 4.85
CA ASP A 14 15.02 -23.10 4.50
C ASP A 14 16.18 -22.21 4.04
N LEU A 15 17.19 -22.05 4.88
CA LEU A 15 18.39 -21.28 4.57
C LEU A 15 19.22 -21.91 3.42
N ASN A 16 19.01 -23.18 3.10
CA ASN A 16 19.66 -23.85 1.97
C ASN A 16 18.95 -23.59 0.63
N ASP A 17 17.79 -22.92 0.64
CA ASP A 17 17.16 -22.44 -0.58
C ASP A 17 18.13 -21.50 -1.33
N SER A 18 18.34 -21.78 -2.62
CA SER A 18 19.16 -20.98 -3.54
C SER A 18 18.78 -19.49 -3.55
N PHE A 19 17.55 -19.17 -3.16
CA PHE A 19 17.10 -17.81 -2.89
C PHE A 19 18.02 -17.05 -1.92
N PHE A 20 18.74 -17.70 -1.01
CA PHE A 20 19.64 -17.02 -0.08
C PHE A 20 21.09 -16.91 -0.54
N ASP A 21 21.48 -17.53 -1.66
CA ASP A 21 22.89 -17.69 -2.01
C ASP A 21 23.59 -16.35 -2.23
N SER A 22 23.01 -15.45 -3.04
CA SER A 22 23.61 -14.11 -3.21
C SER A 22 23.63 -13.25 -1.91
N LEU A 23 22.84 -13.59 -0.87
CA LEU A 23 22.92 -12.92 0.43
C LEU A 23 24.10 -13.47 1.24
N LYS A 24 24.40 -14.76 1.12
CA LYS A 24 25.59 -15.38 1.70
C LYS A 24 26.86 -14.88 1.00
N GLU A 25 26.80 -14.62 -0.31
CA GLU A 25 27.90 -14.00 -1.08
C GLU A 25 28.13 -12.54 -0.67
N ASP A 26 27.07 -11.75 -0.54
CA ASP A 26 27.15 -10.33 -0.14
C ASP A 26 27.53 -10.17 1.34
N TYR A 27 27.15 -11.12 2.18
CA TYR A 27 27.32 -11.10 3.64
C TYR A 27 27.79 -12.47 4.14
N SER A 28 29.11 -12.63 4.32
CA SER A 28 29.72 -13.88 4.83
C SER A 28 29.14 -14.32 6.19
N GLU A 29 28.67 -13.37 6.99
CA GLU A 29 28.06 -13.57 8.30
C GLU A 29 26.57 -13.94 8.25
N PHE A 30 25.94 -13.92 7.07
CA PHE A 30 24.49 -14.12 6.90
C PHE A 30 23.98 -15.42 7.53
N PRO A 31 24.63 -16.59 7.37
CA PRO A 31 24.15 -17.82 8.01
C PRO A 31 24.13 -17.74 9.54
N THR A 32 25.17 -17.14 10.12
CA THR A 32 25.25 -16.92 11.57
C THR A 32 24.18 -15.94 12.05
N TRP A 33 23.98 -14.85 11.30
CA TRP A 33 22.92 -13.88 11.58
C TRP A 33 21.53 -14.52 11.51
N PHE A 34 21.25 -15.31 10.47
CA PHE A 34 19.99 -16.01 10.27
C PHE A 34 19.71 -16.98 11.42
N SER A 35 20.73 -17.76 11.83
CA SER A 35 20.63 -18.66 12.99
C SER A 35 20.30 -17.91 14.29
N LYS A 36 20.91 -16.74 14.52
CA LYS A 36 20.57 -15.87 15.67
C LYS A 36 19.10 -15.43 15.63
N LYS A 37 18.60 -15.02 14.46
CA LYS A 37 17.19 -14.62 14.28
C LYS A 37 16.21 -15.77 14.46
N SER A 38 16.56 -16.96 13.97
CA SER A 38 15.81 -18.19 14.22
C SER A 38 15.71 -18.51 15.71
N LYS A 39 16.82 -18.43 16.47
CA LYS A 39 16.84 -18.70 17.92
C LYS A 39 16.06 -17.66 18.73
N ALA A 40 15.98 -16.43 18.23
CA ALA A 40 15.21 -15.35 18.85
C ALA A 40 13.71 -15.38 18.46
N GLU A 41 13.25 -16.44 17.78
CA GLU A 41 11.88 -16.60 17.29
C GLU A 41 11.36 -15.42 16.43
N GLU A 42 12.27 -14.75 15.73
CA GLU A 42 11.88 -13.62 14.90
C GLU A 42 11.17 -14.07 13.63
N GLU A 43 10.39 -13.15 13.05
CA GLU A 43 9.58 -13.38 11.86
C GLU A 43 10.03 -12.49 10.71
N ALA A 44 9.83 -12.99 9.48
CA ALA A 44 9.99 -12.25 8.25
C ALA A 44 8.72 -12.40 7.39
N LEU A 45 8.47 -11.40 6.55
CA LEU A 45 7.43 -11.48 5.54
C LEU A 45 8.02 -12.15 4.29
N VAL A 46 7.51 -13.33 3.96
CA VAL A 46 8.08 -14.20 2.93
C VAL A 46 7.06 -14.50 1.86
N PHE A 47 7.41 -14.28 0.59
CA PHE A 47 6.62 -14.78 -0.53
C PHE A 47 7.14 -16.16 -0.94
N LYS A 48 6.25 -17.15 -1.02
CA LYS A 48 6.56 -18.50 -1.50
C LYS A 48 5.61 -18.89 -2.62
N ASP A 49 6.13 -19.53 -3.66
CA ASP A 49 5.38 -20.16 -4.74
C ASP A 49 5.82 -21.62 -4.93
N GLU A 50 5.42 -22.27 -6.03
CA GLU A 50 5.81 -23.66 -6.32
C GLU A 50 7.32 -23.83 -6.53
N GLN A 51 8.04 -22.76 -6.86
CA GLN A 51 9.50 -22.78 -7.10
C GLN A 51 10.31 -22.43 -5.84
N GLY A 52 9.65 -22.24 -4.69
CA GLY A 52 10.30 -21.90 -3.42
C GLY A 52 10.16 -20.42 -3.05
N ILE A 53 11.16 -19.87 -2.36
CA ILE A 53 11.10 -18.49 -1.88
C ILE A 53 11.27 -17.51 -3.04
N GLY A 54 10.40 -16.50 -3.08
CA GLY A 54 10.38 -15.44 -4.09
C GLY A 54 10.64 -14.04 -3.54
N ALA A 55 10.35 -13.82 -2.26
CA ALA A 55 10.68 -12.57 -1.57
C ALA A 55 10.91 -12.84 -0.08
N PHE A 56 11.78 -12.04 0.52
CA PHE A 56 12.08 -12.08 1.95
C PHE A 56 12.28 -10.66 2.47
N VAL A 57 11.46 -10.27 3.45
CA VAL A 57 11.50 -8.95 4.08
C VAL A 57 11.60 -9.11 5.58
N TYR A 58 12.71 -8.68 6.16
CA TYR A 58 12.92 -8.63 7.59
C TYR A 58 12.96 -7.20 8.08
N LEU A 59 12.15 -6.90 9.09
CA LEU A 59 12.06 -5.60 9.74
C LEU A 59 12.46 -5.74 11.20
N LYS A 60 13.19 -4.77 11.73
CA LYS A 60 13.48 -4.69 13.16
C LYS A 60 13.43 -3.28 13.68
N SER A 61 13.12 -3.13 14.96
CA SER A 61 13.31 -1.88 15.67
C SER A 61 14.77 -1.73 16.09
N GLU A 62 15.30 -0.53 15.95
CA GLU A 62 16.65 -0.15 16.35
C GLU A 62 16.60 1.22 17.04
N THR A 63 17.54 1.48 17.94
CA THR A 63 17.69 2.76 18.64
C THR A 63 19.09 3.33 18.54
N GLU A 64 20.00 2.61 17.87
CA GLU A 64 21.41 2.94 17.77
C GLU A 64 21.65 4.13 16.83
N ALA A 65 22.81 4.76 17.01
CA ALA A 65 23.34 5.74 16.05
C ALA A 65 23.70 5.05 14.72
N ILE A 66 23.61 5.78 13.60
CA ILE A 66 24.05 5.28 12.30
C ILE A 66 25.39 5.93 11.97
N GLU A 67 26.44 5.13 12.00
CA GLU A 67 27.80 5.51 11.62
C GLU A 67 27.94 5.54 10.09
N LEU A 68 28.07 6.75 9.53
CA LEU A 68 28.40 6.97 8.12
C LEU A 68 29.89 7.35 8.01
N LEU A 69 30.42 7.33 6.78
CA LEU A 69 31.81 7.72 6.53
C LEU A 69 32.09 9.19 6.82
N ASP A 70 31.12 10.06 6.55
CA ASP A 70 31.24 11.53 6.65
C ASP A 70 30.67 12.10 7.96
N LYS A 71 29.77 11.37 8.63
CA LYS A 71 29.04 11.85 9.81
C LYS A 71 28.39 10.71 10.61
N VAL A 72 27.82 11.05 11.75
CA VAL A 72 27.01 10.13 12.57
C VAL A 72 25.59 10.66 12.66
N LEU A 73 24.60 9.81 12.34
CA LEU A 73 23.19 10.13 12.61
C LEU A 73 22.88 9.74 14.06
N PRO A 74 22.13 10.57 14.81
CA PRO A 74 21.92 10.37 16.24
C PRO A 74 21.18 9.07 16.57
N ALA A 75 21.39 8.55 17.78
CA ALA A 75 20.64 7.43 18.33
C ALA A 75 19.19 7.85 18.64
N ILE A 76 18.23 7.36 17.86
CA ILE A 76 16.78 7.56 18.04
C ILE A 76 16.04 6.29 17.61
N PRO A 77 14.78 6.08 18.02
CA PRO A 77 13.97 4.95 17.57
C PRO A 77 13.73 4.94 16.07
N ARG A 78 14.07 3.82 15.41
CA ARG A 78 13.92 3.60 13.97
C ARG A 78 13.37 2.22 13.66
N ILE A 79 12.81 2.09 12.47
CA ILE A 79 12.63 0.78 11.82
C ILE A 79 13.76 0.58 10.81
N LYS A 80 14.50 -0.53 10.93
CA LYS A 80 15.43 -0.98 9.91
C LYS A 80 14.77 -2.04 9.04
N ILE A 81 14.81 -1.84 7.73
CA ILE A 81 14.62 -2.93 6.77
C ILE A 81 15.94 -3.71 6.74
N GLY A 82 16.03 -4.74 7.58
CA GLY A 82 17.28 -5.50 7.79
C GLY A 82 17.64 -6.39 6.62
N THR A 83 16.65 -6.88 5.89
CA THR A 83 16.85 -7.60 4.63
C THR A 83 15.62 -7.38 3.76
N LEU A 84 15.82 -6.98 2.51
CA LEU A 84 14.80 -7.02 1.49
C LEU A 84 15.41 -7.65 0.24
N ARG A 85 14.94 -8.85 -0.10
CA ARG A 85 15.36 -9.55 -1.30
C ARG A 85 14.14 -10.01 -2.10
N LEU A 86 14.23 -9.86 -3.41
CA LEU A 86 13.28 -10.37 -4.39
C LEU A 86 14.04 -11.32 -5.32
N ALA A 87 13.48 -12.50 -5.60
CA ALA A 87 14.05 -13.41 -6.57
C ALA A 87 13.97 -12.79 -7.96
N GLU A 88 14.98 -13.06 -8.81
CA GLU A 88 15.07 -12.45 -10.14
C GLU A 88 13.85 -12.74 -11.02
N ARG A 89 13.27 -13.94 -10.87
CA ARG A 89 12.04 -14.37 -11.55
C ARG A 89 10.83 -13.47 -11.28
N PHE A 90 10.90 -12.59 -10.28
CA PHE A 90 9.82 -11.66 -9.90
C PHE A 90 10.12 -10.19 -10.19
N ARG A 91 11.20 -9.85 -10.90
CA ARG A 91 11.58 -8.44 -11.19
C ARG A 91 10.50 -7.57 -11.86
N LYS A 92 9.52 -8.16 -12.54
CA LYS A 92 8.40 -7.44 -13.18
C LYS A 92 7.08 -7.52 -12.41
N GLN A 93 7.08 -8.14 -11.24
CA GLN A 93 5.90 -8.27 -10.40
C GLN A 93 5.86 -7.17 -9.36
N ARG A 94 4.64 -6.90 -8.87
CA ARG A 94 4.37 -5.85 -7.88
C ARG A 94 4.75 -6.24 -6.44
N LEU A 95 5.49 -7.35 -6.28
CA LEU A 95 5.92 -7.87 -4.98
C LEU A 95 6.82 -6.89 -4.24
N GLY A 96 7.72 -6.18 -4.94
CA GLY A 96 8.58 -5.17 -4.32
C GLY A 96 7.79 -4.00 -3.77
N GLU A 97 6.84 -3.49 -4.57
CA GLU A 97 5.93 -2.42 -4.19
C GLU A 97 5.12 -2.79 -2.95
N GLY A 98 4.55 -4.00 -2.91
CA GLY A 98 3.82 -4.50 -1.75
C GLY A 98 4.69 -4.73 -0.52
N ALA A 99 5.91 -5.26 -0.69
CA ALA A 99 6.88 -5.45 0.39
C ALA A 99 7.26 -4.13 1.08
N ILE A 100 7.56 -3.09 0.31
CA ILE A 100 7.83 -1.76 0.85
C ILE A 100 6.56 -1.17 1.46
N GLY A 101 5.40 -1.36 0.83
CA GLY A 101 4.11 -0.95 1.36
C GLY A 101 3.86 -1.43 2.79
N VAL A 102 4.01 -2.74 3.03
CA VAL A 102 3.88 -3.32 4.38
C VAL A 102 4.96 -2.81 5.33
N SER A 103 6.19 -2.63 4.86
CA SER A 103 7.29 -2.07 5.67
C SER A 103 6.96 -0.66 6.16
N LEU A 104 6.40 0.17 5.27
CA LEU A 104 6.00 1.54 5.57
C LEU A 104 4.77 1.60 6.49
N TRP A 105 3.80 0.70 6.34
CA TRP A 105 2.70 0.56 7.30
C TRP A 105 3.17 0.20 8.70
N ARG A 106 4.08 -0.77 8.83
CA ARG A 106 4.66 -1.14 10.14
C ARG A 106 5.47 0.00 10.74
N TRP A 107 6.17 0.79 9.92
CA TRP A 107 6.84 2.00 10.38
C TRP A 107 5.86 3.06 10.91
N GLN A 108 4.77 3.33 10.19
CA GLN A 108 3.73 4.25 10.66
C GLN A 108 3.14 3.76 11.99
N GLU A 109 2.75 2.48 12.09
CA GLU A 109 2.17 1.90 13.30
C GLU A 109 3.10 1.98 14.51
N LYS A 110 4.41 1.73 14.31
CA LYS A 110 5.40 1.80 15.38
C LYS A 110 5.73 3.22 15.83
N LYS A 111 5.27 4.25 15.10
CA LYS A 111 5.49 5.67 15.41
C LYS A 111 6.98 6.03 15.56
N CYS A 112 7.87 5.30 14.88
CA CYS A 112 9.30 5.62 14.89
C CYS A 112 9.59 6.80 13.96
N ASP A 113 10.56 7.65 14.30
CA ASP A 113 10.86 8.85 13.54
C ASP A 113 11.36 8.53 12.12
N ASP A 114 12.20 7.50 11.99
CA ASP A 114 12.78 7.10 10.72
C ASP A 114 12.53 5.62 10.40
N ILE A 115 12.46 5.33 9.10
CA ILE A 115 12.70 4.01 8.53
C ILE A 115 13.89 4.09 7.59
N TYR A 116 14.76 3.08 7.62
CA TYR A 116 15.95 3.08 6.77
C TYR A 116 16.35 1.67 6.30
N VAL A 117 17.21 1.65 5.29
CA VAL A 117 17.79 0.44 4.70
C VAL A 117 19.25 0.71 4.31
N THR A 118 20.08 -0.31 4.36
CA THR A 118 21.43 -0.30 3.79
C THR A 118 21.45 -1.19 2.56
N VAL A 119 22.06 -0.72 1.47
CA VAL A 119 22.07 -1.45 0.20
C VAL A 119 23.35 -1.14 -0.58
N PHE A 120 23.96 -2.16 -1.18
CA PHE A 120 25.10 -1.98 -2.09
C PHE A 120 24.64 -1.33 -3.40
N GLU A 121 25.48 -0.48 -3.99
CA GLU A 121 25.15 0.28 -5.20
C GLU A 121 24.74 -0.60 -6.38
N LYS A 122 25.26 -1.83 -6.48
CA LYS A 122 24.91 -2.79 -7.55
C LYS A 122 23.42 -3.17 -7.61
N HIS A 123 22.63 -2.87 -6.59
CA HIS A 123 21.22 -3.22 -6.50
C HIS A 123 20.29 -2.09 -6.98
N ASP A 124 20.56 -1.53 -8.18
CA ASP A 124 19.87 -0.35 -8.74
C ASP A 124 18.34 -0.45 -8.77
N THR A 125 17.80 -1.64 -9.10
CA THR A 125 16.34 -1.82 -9.15
C THR A 125 15.69 -1.60 -7.80
N LEU A 126 16.33 -2.05 -6.72
CA LEU A 126 15.83 -1.89 -5.36
C LEU A 126 16.00 -0.45 -4.89
N ILE A 127 17.13 0.18 -5.22
CA ILE A 127 17.39 1.59 -4.95
C ILE A 127 16.31 2.48 -5.57
N ASN A 128 16.03 2.31 -6.88
CA ASN A 128 15.01 3.07 -7.59
C ASN A 128 13.63 2.91 -6.96
N LEU A 129 13.31 1.71 -6.47
CA LEU A 129 12.05 1.45 -5.79
C LEU A 129 11.97 2.18 -4.43
N PHE A 130 13.05 2.21 -3.65
CA PHE A 130 13.10 3.00 -2.41
C PHE A 130 12.97 4.50 -2.68
N GLU A 131 13.68 5.02 -3.69
CA GLU A 131 13.59 6.44 -4.07
C GLU A 131 12.18 6.82 -4.57
N TYR A 132 11.52 5.92 -5.31
CA TYR A 132 10.12 6.08 -5.73
C TYR A 132 9.18 6.24 -4.52
N PHE A 133 9.41 5.50 -3.45
CA PHE A 133 8.69 5.64 -2.17
C PHE A 133 9.26 6.75 -1.26
N GLY A 134 10.09 7.65 -1.77
CA GLY A 134 10.55 8.85 -1.07
C GLY A 134 11.70 8.65 -0.09
N PHE A 135 12.38 7.50 -0.12
CA PHE A 135 13.66 7.36 0.59
C PHE A 135 14.73 8.22 -0.07
N LYS A 136 15.66 8.74 0.73
CA LYS A 136 16.79 9.54 0.26
C LYS A 136 18.10 8.92 0.73
N CYS A 137 19.10 8.89 -0.15
CA CYS A 137 20.45 8.51 0.25
C CYS A 137 21.02 9.57 1.20
N VAL A 138 21.40 9.17 2.42
CA VAL A 138 21.94 10.07 3.45
C VAL A 138 23.46 9.94 3.65
N GLY A 139 24.07 8.91 3.07
CA GLY A 139 25.51 8.68 3.09
C GLY A 139 25.84 7.21 2.85
N MET A 140 27.09 6.84 3.14
CA MET A 140 27.60 5.49 2.99
C MET A 140 28.16 5.00 4.33
N ASN A 141 27.97 3.73 4.64
CA ASN A 141 28.56 3.12 5.84
C ASN A 141 29.99 2.60 5.57
N ARG A 142 30.67 2.11 6.60
CA ARG A 142 32.04 1.56 6.49
C ARG A 142 32.17 0.31 5.60
N ARG A 143 31.05 -0.34 5.27
CA ARG A 143 31.02 -1.52 4.40
C ARG A 143 30.88 -1.16 2.91
N GLY A 144 30.72 0.12 2.58
CA GLY A 144 30.44 0.56 1.21
C GLY A 144 28.97 0.43 0.82
N GLU A 145 28.06 0.25 1.77
CA GLU A 145 26.61 0.27 1.50
C GLU A 145 26.08 1.70 1.60
N ARG A 146 25.24 2.10 0.63
CA ARG A 146 24.46 3.34 0.73
C ARG A 146 23.38 3.18 1.78
N VAL A 147 23.17 4.23 2.56
CA VAL A 147 22.11 4.30 3.57
C VAL A 147 20.96 5.14 3.01
N TYR A 148 19.82 4.50 2.77
CA TYR A 148 18.60 5.15 2.31
C TYR A 148 17.64 5.31 3.50
N LEU A 149 17.17 6.53 3.72
CA LEU A 149 16.38 6.89 4.89
C LEU A 149 15.13 7.68 4.49
N LYS A 150 14.03 7.39 5.19
CA LYS A 150 12.76 8.14 5.10
C LYS A 150 12.35 8.54 6.52
N SER A 151 12.01 9.82 6.71
CA SER A 151 11.77 10.42 8.03
C SER A 151 10.39 11.04 8.12
N ARG A 152 9.70 10.84 9.24
CA ARG A 152 8.39 11.45 9.55
C ARG A 152 8.46 12.97 9.56
N ASN A 153 9.60 13.54 9.91
CA ASN A 153 9.79 14.98 10.01
C ASN A 153 10.08 15.65 8.64
N LYS A 154 10.20 14.86 7.56
CA LYS A 154 10.61 15.34 6.23
C LYS A 154 9.87 14.58 5.11
N ILE A 155 8.57 14.35 5.31
CA ILE A 155 7.74 13.71 4.28
C ILE A 155 7.60 14.63 3.07
N ASP A 156 7.84 14.07 1.88
CA ASP A 156 7.60 14.75 0.61
C ASP A 156 6.14 14.50 0.19
N TYR A 157 5.30 15.52 0.37
CA TYR A 157 3.89 15.49 0.00
C TYR A 157 3.59 15.90 -1.44
N SER A 158 4.61 16.09 -2.29
CA SER A 158 4.43 16.43 -3.71
C SER A 158 3.86 15.28 -4.54
N ASP A 159 4.03 14.04 -4.06
CA ASP A 159 3.62 12.82 -4.74
C ASP A 159 3.05 11.80 -3.73
N PRO A 160 1.88 11.18 -3.99
CA PRO A 160 1.27 10.22 -3.07
C PRO A 160 2.11 8.99 -2.72
N TYR A 161 3.01 8.54 -3.59
CA TYR A 161 3.93 7.43 -3.32
C TYR A 161 5.04 7.84 -2.37
N LYS A 162 5.60 9.04 -2.56
CA LYS A 162 6.58 9.60 -1.63
C LYS A 162 5.98 9.91 -0.27
N ALA A 163 4.71 10.35 -0.23
CA ALA A 163 3.98 10.59 1.01
C ALA A 163 3.58 9.30 1.75
N PHE A 164 3.45 8.18 1.03
CA PHE A 164 2.94 6.92 1.58
C PHE A 164 3.69 6.48 2.84
N PRO A 165 2.99 6.08 3.92
CA PRO A 165 1.55 5.85 4.04
C PRO A 165 0.77 7.06 4.60
N PHE A 166 1.39 8.24 4.68
CA PHE A 166 0.78 9.43 5.26
C PHE A 166 -0.11 10.16 4.25
N ILE A 167 -1.04 10.94 4.80
CA ILE A 167 -1.89 11.86 4.05
C ILE A 167 -1.36 13.28 4.28
N ASN A 168 -1.24 14.06 3.19
CA ASN A 168 -0.80 15.45 3.25
C ASN A 168 -1.71 16.24 4.22
N PRO A 169 -1.18 16.92 5.25
CA PRO A 169 -1.98 17.65 6.23
C PRO A 169 -2.73 18.86 5.63
N ASN A 170 -2.30 19.37 4.48
CA ASN A 170 -2.85 20.57 3.84
C ASN A 170 -3.93 20.27 2.79
N PHE A 171 -4.48 19.05 2.76
CA PHE A 171 -5.63 18.75 1.90
C PHE A 171 -6.87 19.55 2.32
N ASN A 172 -7.61 20.05 1.33
CA ASN A 172 -8.78 20.91 1.56
C ASN A 172 -10.09 20.12 1.59
N LYS A 173 -10.16 19.01 0.84
CA LYS A 173 -11.35 18.18 0.71
C LYS A 173 -10.96 16.72 0.51
N ALA A 174 -11.91 15.83 0.77
CA ALA A 174 -11.79 14.40 0.51
C ALA A 174 -13.04 13.88 -0.22
N GLY A 175 -12.91 12.71 -0.82
CA GLY A 175 -13.98 12.05 -1.58
C GLY A 175 -14.43 10.71 -1.01
N LEU A 176 -15.41 10.10 -1.67
CA LEU A 176 -15.81 8.71 -1.46
C LEU A 176 -15.89 7.97 -2.79
N ILE A 177 -15.23 6.82 -2.89
CA ILE A 177 -15.30 5.96 -4.08
C ILE A 177 -16.23 4.77 -3.78
N PRO A 178 -17.42 4.71 -4.40
CA PRO A 178 -18.30 3.56 -4.30
C PRO A 178 -17.81 2.41 -5.18
N ILE A 179 -17.70 1.22 -4.60
CA ILE A 179 -17.27 0.00 -5.29
C ILE A 179 -18.22 -1.14 -4.96
N ASP A 180 -18.76 -1.81 -5.98
CA ASP A 180 -19.55 -3.01 -5.79
C ASP A 180 -18.73 -4.12 -5.11
N ASP A 181 -19.35 -4.79 -4.14
CA ASP A 181 -18.74 -5.85 -3.33
C ASP A 181 -17.84 -6.83 -4.08
N HIS A 182 -18.30 -7.39 -5.20
CA HIS A 182 -17.51 -8.34 -6.00
C HIS A 182 -16.21 -7.75 -6.57
N PHE A 183 -16.17 -6.46 -6.92
CA PHE A 183 -14.94 -5.78 -7.32
C PHE A 183 -14.12 -5.33 -6.11
N HIS A 184 -14.80 -4.83 -5.08
CA HIS A 184 -14.18 -4.37 -3.85
C HIS A 184 -13.33 -5.48 -3.22
N ASP A 185 -13.91 -6.68 -3.04
CA ASP A 185 -13.27 -7.78 -2.31
C ASP A 185 -12.08 -8.39 -3.08
N ARG A 186 -12.00 -8.15 -4.40
CA ARG A 186 -10.81 -8.47 -5.23
C ARG A 186 -9.71 -7.41 -5.07
N LEU A 187 -10.08 -6.14 -4.93
CA LEU A 187 -9.15 -4.99 -5.02
C LEU A 187 -8.57 -4.65 -3.64
N PHE A 188 -9.44 -4.71 -2.63
CA PHE A 188 -9.17 -4.41 -1.25
C PHE A 188 -9.45 -5.66 -0.42
N PRO A 189 -8.47 -6.14 0.36
CA PRO A 189 -8.69 -7.26 1.27
C PRO A 189 -9.80 -6.88 2.28
N TYR A 190 -11.03 -7.36 2.07
CA TYR A 190 -12.16 -6.97 2.89
C TYR A 190 -12.16 -7.68 4.25
N SER A 191 -12.04 -6.89 5.31
CA SER A 191 -11.72 -7.34 6.66
C SER A 191 -12.77 -8.21 7.36
N GLU A 192 -14.04 -8.22 6.94
CA GLU A 192 -15.01 -9.17 7.54
C GLU A 192 -14.71 -10.63 7.17
N LEU A 193 -14.13 -10.85 5.97
CA LEU A 193 -13.65 -12.16 5.53
C LEU A 193 -12.28 -12.49 6.16
N PHE A 194 -11.47 -11.48 6.46
CA PHE A 194 -10.09 -11.64 6.93
C PHE A 194 -9.96 -11.35 8.43
N ARG A 195 -9.83 -12.42 9.22
CA ARG A 195 -9.83 -12.35 10.70
C ARG A 195 -8.55 -11.75 11.31
N ASN A 196 -7.46 -11.63 10.55
CA ASN A 196 -6.14 -11.27 11.07
C ASN A 196 -5.51 -10.14 10.25
N LYS A 197 -4.95 -9.12 10.92
CA LYS A 197 -4.19 -8.03 10.31
C LYS A 197 -3.03 -8.55 9.45
N ASN A 198 -2.33 -9.58 9.91
CA ASN A 198 -1.24 -10.21 9.15
C ASN A 198 -1.72 -10.68 7.78
N LEU A 199 -2.94 -11.20 7.68
CA LEU A 199 -3.51 -11.65 6.41
C LEU A 199 -3.77 -10.48 5.44
N ILE A 200 -4.15 -9.31 5.95
CA ILE A 200 -4.32 -8.11 5.11
C ILE A 200 -2.95 -7.60 4.64
N GLU A 201 -1.93 -7.62 5.50
CA GLU A 201 -0.54 -7.30 5.14
C GLU A 201 -0.03 -8.26 4.06
N GLU A 202 -0.26 -9.57 4.22
CA GLU A 202 0.11 -10.63 3.27
C GLU A 202 -0.53 -10.44 1.89
N ILE A 203 -1.86 -10.23 1.85
CA ILE A 203 -2.57 -10.02 0.58
C ILE A 203 -2.12 -8.69 -0.07
N THR A 204 -1.93 -7.64 0.72
CA THR A 204 -1.46 -6.35 0.22
C THR A 204 -0.04 -6.45 -0.34
N ALA A 205 0.85 -7.18 0.34
CA ALA A 205 2.20 -7.42 -0.14
C ALA A 205 2.20 -8.14 -1.50
N GLY A 206 1.28 -9.10 -1.71
CA GLY A 206 1.15 -9.82 -2.98
C GLY A 206 0.59 -8.95 -4.12
N ASN A 207 -0.33 -8.05 -3.80
CA ASN A 207 -1.09 -7.29 -4.81
C ASN A 207 -0.63 -5.83 -4.98
N GLY A 208 0.39 -5.40 -4.25
CA GLY A 208 0.87 -4.02 -4.21
C GLY A 208 -0.08 -3.04 -3.52
N VAL A 209 0.44 -1.85 -3.19
CA VAL A 209 -0.29 -0.76 -2.54
C VAL A 209 -0.98 0.17 -3.55
N THR A 210 -0.53 0.24 -4.79
CA THR A 210 -1.25 0.91 -5.88
C THR A 210 -2.51 0.13 -6.23
N LYS A 211 -3.64 0.82 -6.30
CA LYS A 211 -4.92 0.25 -6.71
C LYS A 211 -5.43 1.03 -7.90
N VAL A 212 -5.84 0.33 -8.97
CA VAL A 212 -6.50 0.95 -10.12
C VAL A 212 -7.96 0.49 -10.15
N TYR A 213 -8.88 1.44 -9.97
CA TYR A 213 -10.31 1.21 -10.05
C TYR A 213 -10.92 1.92 -11.26
N ILE A 214 -11.85 1.23 -11.94
CA ILE A 214 -12.60 1.78 -13.06
C ILE A 214 -13.96 2.23 -12.56
N GLY A 215 -14.22 3.52 -12.64
CA GLY A 215 -15.50 4.13 -12.27
C GLY A 215 -16.32 4.52 -13.50
N SER A 216 -17.64 4.57 -13.32
CA SER A 216 -18.57 5.09 -14.33
C SER A 216 -19.51 6.14 -13.71
N PRO A 217 -19.01 7.35 -13.38
CA PRO A 217 -19.80 8.38 -12.72
C PRO A 217 -20.86 8.95 -13.67
N PHE A 218 -21.98 9.43 -13.13
CA PHE A 218 -23.01 10.10 -13.94
C PHE A 218 -22.64 11.55 -14.30
N SER A 219 -21.80 12.19 -13.49
CA SER A 219 -21.36 13.58 -13.60
C SER A 219 -19.83 13.68 -13.67
N ALA A 220 -19.33 14.89 -13.96
CA ALA A 220 -17.91 15.19 -13.90
C ALA A 220 -17.35 14.92 -12.50
N LEU A 221 -16.17 14.30 -12.42
CA LEU A 221 -15.50 14.03 -11.16
C LEU A 221 -14.85 15.28 -10.58
N HIS A 222 -14.82 15.35 -9.26
CA HIS A 222 -14.10 16.39 -8.54
C HIS A 222 -12.70 15.96 -8.06
N TYR A 223 -12.33 14.68 -8.20
CA TYR A 223 -11.08 14.13 -7.68
C TYR A 223 -9.86 14.80 -8.33
N TYR A 224 -8.83 15.03 -7.53
CA TYR A 224 -7.51 15.50 -7.99
C TYR A 224 -6.38 14.66 -7.37
N ILE A 225 -5.19 14.74 -7.96
CA ILE A 225 -4.00 14.03 -7.45
C ILE A 225 -3.65 14.56 -6.05
N GLY A 226 -3.51 13.66 -5.07
CA GLY A 226 -3.31 14.00 -3.67
C GLY A 226 -4.61 14.12 -2.86
N GLU A 227 -5.79 14.01 -3.49
CA GLU A 227 -7.07 14.00 -2.77
C GLU A 227 -7.22 12.69 -1.97
N PRO A 228 -7.48 12.76 -0.64
CA PRO A 228 -7.82 11.59 0.14
C PRO A 228 -9.23 11.10 -0.21
N VAL A 229 -9.42 9.78 -0.23
CA VAL A 229 -10.73 9.18 -0.53
C VAL A 229 -11.04 8.05 0.44
N VAL A 230 -12.29 7.97 0.84
CA VAL A 230 -12.85 6.81 1.55
C VAL A 230 -13.28 5.77 0.53
N ILE A 231 -12.91 4.52 0.74
CA ILE A 231 -13.37 3.39 -0.07
C ILE A 231 -14.63 2.82 0.56
N TYR A 232 -15.70 2.78 -0.21
CA TYR A 232 -17.01 2.33 0.23
C TYR A 232 -17.46 1.11 -0.55
N ARG A 233 -17.65 0.01 0.16
CA ARG A 233 -18.13 -1.27 -0.37
C ARG A 233 -19.65 -1.27 -0.42
N ILE A 234 -20.23 -1.41 -1.61
CA ILE A 234 -21.66 -1.56 -1.82
C ILE A 234 -22.03 -3.04 -1.75
N PHE A 235 -22.86 -3.40 -0.78
CA PHE A 235 -23.42 -4.75 -0.69
C PHE A 235 -24.55 -4.92 -1.72
N ASN A 236 -24.45 -5.95 -2.56
CA ASN A 236 -25.41 -6.28 -3.61
C ASN A 236 -26.15 -7.61 -3.41
N GLY A 237 -25.93 -8.29 -2.27
CA GLY A 237 -26.65 -9.51 -1.90
C GLY A 237 -28.02 -9.27 -1.25
N THR A 238 -28.53 -10.29 -0.57
CA THR A 238 -29.85 -10.27 0.10
C THR A 238 -29.84 -9.54 1.45
N GLY A 239 -30.93 -8.82 1.73
CA GLY A 239 -31.12 -8.06 2.96
C GLY A 239 -30.97 -6.54 2.77
N GLN A 240 -30.98 -5.81 3.88
CA GLN A 240 -31.01 -4.34 3.83
C GLN A 240 -29.60 -3.76 3.62
N LYS A 241 -29.36 -3.14 2.46
CA LYS A 241 -28.06 -2.55 2.08
C LYS A 241 -27.51 -1.56 3.12
N THR A 242 -28.38 -0.80 3.78
CA THR A 242 -27.99 0.21 4.78
C THR A 242 -27.23 -0.35 6.00
N TYR A 243 -27.36 -1.66 6.27
CA TYR A 243 -26.66 -2.33 7.38
C TYR A 243 -25.48 -3.19 6.94
N LYS A 244 -25.24 -3.32 5.63
CA LYS A 244 -24.24 -4.24 5.05
C LYS A 244 -23.24 -3.56 4.12
N SER A 245 -23.60 -2.43 3.54
CA SER A 245 -22.66 -1.57 2.84
C SER A 245 -21.86 -0.76 3.85
N VAL A 246 -20.55 -0.64 3.62
CA VAL A 246 -19.60 -0.15 4.63
C VAL A 246 -18.47 0.66 4.01
N ALA A 247 -17.98 1.66 4.73
CA ALA A 247 -16.65 2.21 4.50
C ALA A 247 -15.60 1.26 5.10
N THR A 248 -14.57 0.92 4.33
CA THR A 248 -13.63 -0.18 4.63
C THR A 248 -12.18 0.27 4.76
N SER A 249 -11.83 1.32 4.03
CA SER A 249 -10.46 1.81 3.93
C SER A 249 -10.38 3.23 3.41
N PHE A 250 -9.17 3.77 3.37
CA PHE A 250 -8.88 5.09 2.82
C PHE A 250 -7.62 5.03 1.95
N CYS A 251 -7.62 5.84 0.89
CA CYS A 251 -6.56 5.92 -0.10
C CYS A 251 -6.25 7.39 -0.42
N VAL A 252 -5.17 7.64 -1.16
CA VAL A 252 -4.87 8.93 -1.79
C VAL A 252 -4.80 8.74 -3.30
N ILE A 253 -5.50 9.59 -4.06
CA ILE A 253 -5.49 9.55 -5.53
C ILE A 253 -4.09 9.89 -6.05
N SER A 254 -3.49 8.99 -6.84
CA SER A 254 -2.21 9.23 -7.53
C SER A 254 -2.39 9.60 -8.99
N LYS A 255 -3.49 9.17 -9.62
CA LYS A 255 -3.80 9.49 -11.02
C LYS A 255 -5.30 9.46 -11.30
N VAL A 256 -5.75 10.34 -12.18
CA VAL A 256 -7.13 10.37 -12.70
C VAL A 256 -7.07 10.46 -14.22
N ASP A 257 -7.50 9.41 -14.90
CA ASP A 257 -7.64 9.40 -16.36
C ASP A 257 -9.13 9.37 -16.75
N ILE A 258 -9.56 10.31 -17.59
CA ILE A 258 -10.91 10.31 -18.16
C ILE A 258 -10.86 9.52 -19.48
N ILE A 259 -11.41 8.32 -19.48
CA ILE A 259 -11.41 7.40 -20.63
C ILE A 259 -12.54 7.77 -21.60
N LYS A 260 -13.72 8.05 -21.05
CA LYS A 260 -14.91 8.49 -21.80
C LYS A 260 -15.72 9.50 -20.99
N SER A 261 -16.26 10.52 -21.65
CA SER A 261 -17.15 11.51 -21.03
C SER A 261 -18.26 11.90 -22.00
N GLY A 262 -19.52 11.77 -21.57
CA GLY A 262 -20.69 12.06 -22.39
C GLY A 262 -20.78 11.21 -23.67
N GLY A 263 -20.25 9.99 -23.66
CA GLY A 263 -20.14 9.13 -24.83
C GLY A 263 -18.89 9.37 -25.68
N VAL A 264 -18.19 10.49 -25.48
CA VAL A 264 -16.98 10.86 -26.24
C VAL A 264 -15.76 10.12 -25.67
N THR A 265 -15.18 9.26 -26.49
CA THR A 265 -13.95 8.52 -26.20
C THR A 265 -12.73 9.45 -26.21
N ARG A 266 -11.90 9.37 -25.17
CA ARG A 266 -10.62 10.11 -25.07
C ARG A 266 -9.39 9.21 -25.10
N MET A 267 -9.56 7.92 -24.85
CA MET A 267 -8.52 6.91 -24.88
C MET A 267 -9.06 5.68 -25.61
N SER A 268 -8.26 5.10 -26.52
CA SER A 268 -8.68 3.91 -27.25
C SER A 268 -8.88 2.71 -26.30
N LEU A 269 -9.65 1.70 -26.72
CA LEU A 269 -9.83 0.50 -25.92
C LEU A 269 -8.51 -0.22 -25.62
N SER A 270 -7.60 -0.28 -26.60
CA SER A 270 -6.28 -0.89 -26.42
C SER A 270 -5.43 -0.13 -25.42
N ASP A 271 -5.41 1.20 -25.49
CA ASP A 271 -4.65 2.03 -24.55
C ASP A 271 -5.26 1.98 -23.15
N PHE A 272 -6.59 1.90 -23.05
CA PHE A 272 -7.31 1.75 -21.79
C PHE A 272 -6.96 0.42 -21.10
N ILE A 273 -7.03 -0.70 -21.82
CA ILE A 273 -6.65 -2.02 -21.29
C ILE A 273 -5.17 -2.05 -20.92
N GLY A 274 -4.30 -1.53 -21.79
CA GLY A 274 -2.87 -1.45 -21.54
C GLY A 274 -2.52 -0.60 -20.31
N SER A 275 -3.20 0.54 -20.14
CA SER A 275 -2.96 1.46 -19.01
C SER A 275 -3.51 0.94 -17.69
N ALA A 276 -4.64 0.23 -17.71
CA ALA A 276 -5.17 -0.42 -16.50
C ALA A 276 -4.22 -1.51 -16.00
N GLY A 277 -3.60 -2.25 -16.93
CA GLY A 277 -2.51 -3.18 -16.68
C GLY A 277 -2.84 -4.24 -15.62
N ASN A 278 -1.82 -4.70 -14.90
CA ASN A 278 -1.97 -5.65 -13.78
C ASN A 278 -2.29 -4.97 -12.43
N LYS A 279 -2.62 -3.66 -12.44
CA LYS A 279 -2.94 -2.89 -11.24
C LYS A 279 -4.43 -2.85 -10.93
N THR A 280 -5.25 -3.25 -11.88
CA THR A 280 -6.69 -3.32 -11.76
C THR A 280 -7.16 -4.74 -11.46
N VAL A 281 -8.33 -4.86 -10.84
CA VAL A 281 -8.98 -6.16 -10.66
C VAL A 281 -9.77 -6.60 -11.87
N PHE A 282 -10.16 -5.67 -12.74
CA PHE A 282 -11.04 -5.94 -13.87
C PHE A 282 -10.30 -6.77 -14.93
N THR A 283 -10.98 -7.81 -15.42
CA THR A 283 -10.52 -8.58 -16.57
C THR A 283 -10.63 -7.75 -17.86
N PRO A 284 -9.85 -8.09 -18.91
CA PRO A 284 -9.98 -7.42 -20.21
C PRO A 284 -11.42 -7.43 -20.77
N GLU A 285 -12.18 -8.48 -20.49
CA GLU A 285 -13.60 -8.58 -20.88
C GLU A 285 -14.48 -7.60 -20.07
N GLU A 286 -14.31 -7.55 -18.74
CA GLU A 286 -15.01 -6.58 -17.88
C GLU A 286 -14.69 -5.13 -18.31
N LEU A 287 -13.42 -4.82 -18.61
CA LEU A 287 -12.98 -3.52 -19.13
C LEU A 287 -13.65 -3.19 -20.47
N THR A 288 -13.67 -4.13 -21.40
CA THR A 288 -14.30 -3.96 -22.72
C THR A 288 -15.81 -3.72 -22.60
N ASN A 289 -16.46 -4.44 -21.69
CA ASN A 289 -17.87 -4.28 -21.40
C ASN A 289 -18.20 -2.90 -20.82
N ILE A 290 -17.41 -2.43 -19.84
CA ILE A 290 -17.56 -1.07 -19.27
C ILE A 290 -17.37 -0.02 -20.35
N TYR A 291 -16.29 -0.14 -21.12
CA TYR A 291 -15.95 0.79 -22.20
C TYR A 291 -17.07 0.89 -23.24
N THR A 292 -17.68 -0.23 -23.60
CA THR A 292 -18.74 -0.27 -24.62
C THR A 292 -20.07 0.27 -24.08
N LYS A 293 -20.45 -0.10 -22.85
CA LYS A 293 -21.81 0.14 -22.31
C LYS A 293 -21.97 1.47 -21.57
N LYS A 294 -20.90 2.05 -21.05
CA LYS A 294 -20.97 3.26 -20.22
C LYS A 294 -20.60 4.50 -21.03
N SER A 295 -21.38 5.57 -20.87
CA SER A 295 -21.10 6.87 -21.51
C SER A 295 -20.00 7.66 -20.80
N ASN A 296 -19.76 7.37 -19.53
CA ASN A 296 -18.70 7.96 -18.72
C ASN A 296 -17.84 6.85 -18.14
N VAL A 297 -16.53 6.92 -18.35
CA VAL A 297 -15.56 5.94 -17.84
C VAL A 297 -14.34 6.69 -17.36
N VAL A 298 -13.92 6.40 -16.14
CA VAL A 298 -12.75 7.00 -15.50
C VAL A 298 -11.88 5.90 -14.91
N MET A 299 -10.57 6.11 -14.92
CA MET A 299 -9.61 5.23 -14.29
C MET A 299 -8.92 5.99 -13.17
N LEU A 300 -9.08 5.47 -11.95
CA LEU A 300 -8.57 6.08 -10.72
C LEU A 300 -7.43 5.22 -10.21
N GLU A 301 -6.21 5.75 -10.25
CA GLU A 301 -5.06 5.16 -9.56
C GLU A 301 -4.95 5.79 -8.17
N MET A 302 -4.73 4.97 -7.15
CA MET A 302 -4.64 5.41 -5.78
C MET A 302 -3.61 4.59 -4.99
N THR A 303 -3.02 5.19 -3.97
CA THR A 303 -2.21 4.47 -2.97
C THR A 303 -3.10 3.99 -1.83
N TYR A 304 -2.96 2.72 -1.43
CA TYR A 304 -3.77 2.08 -0.39
C TYR A 304 -3.25 2.46 1.00
N ASN A 305 -3.52 3.69 1.45
CA ASN A 305 -2.92 4.25 2.67
C ASN A 305 -3.28 3.50 3.96
N GLY A 306 -4.48 2.94 4.07
CA GLY A 306 -4.83 2.12 5.22
C GLY A 306 -6.26 1.59 5.17
N PHE A 307 -6.59 0.73 6.13
CA PHE A 307 -7.86 0.02 6.22
C PHE A 307 -8.41 0.04 7.63
N PHE A 308 -9.73 0.05 7.81
CA PHE A 308 -10.34 0.08 9.14
C PHE A 308 -10.17 -1.25 9.86
N GLY A 309 -10.48 -2.36 9.20
CA GLY A 309 -10.31 -3.70 9.75
C GLY A 309 -11.60 -4.25 10.35
N LYS A 310 -11.56 -5.51 10.76
CA LYS A 310 -12.74 -6.24 11.20
C LYS A 310 -13.30 -5.60 12.48
N GLY A 311 -14.60 -5.33 12.52
CA GLY A 311 -15.25 -4.66 13.65
C GLY A 311 -15.14 -3.13 13.65
N HIS A 312 -14.31 -2.57 12.76
CA HIS A 312 -14.06 -1.13 12.66
C HIS A 312 -14.59 -0.51 11.36
N ASN A 313 -15.08 -1.33 10.41
CA ASN A 313 -15.75 -0.83 9.22
C ASN A 313 -17.02 -0.04 9.60
N ILE A 314 -17.30 1.05 8.87
CA ILE A 314 -18.37 1.98 9.23
C ILE A 314 -19.56 1.70 8.32
N ILE A 315 -20.64 1.15 8.89
CA ILE A 315 -21.86 0.84 8.13
C ILE A 315 -22.52 2.11 7.58
N HIS A 316 -23.16 1.98 6.43
CA HIS A 316 -23.92 3.05 5.78
C HIS A 316 -24.90 3.75 6.73
N LYS A 317 -25.64 3.00 7.56
CA LYS A 317 -26.56 3.59 8.54
C LYS A 317 -25.84 4.58 9.48
N LYS A 318 -24.65 4.24 9.97
CA LYS A 318 -23.86 5.11 10.86
C LYS A 318 -23.40 6.38 10.13
N LEU A 319 -22.95 6.25 8.87
CA LEU A 319 -22.63 7.41 8.03
C LEU A 319 -23.86 8.32 7.85
N LYS A 320 -25.03 7.73 7.58
CA LYS A 320 -26.29 8.46 7.39
C LYS A 320 -26.76 9.17 8.66
N ASP A 321 -26.79 8.46 9.78
CA ASP A 321 -27.26 9.00 11.07
C ASP A 321 -26.39 10.18 11.54
N LEU A 322 -25.13 10.23 11.14
CA LEU A 322 -24.18 11.31 11.46
C LEU A 322 -24.07 12.40 10.37
N GLY A 323 -24.91 12.36 9.33
CA GLY A 323 -24.90 13.36 8.25
C GLY A 323 -23.66 13.29 7.34
N LEU A 324 -22.96 12.16 7.31
CA LEU A 324 -21.80 11.88 6.45
C LEU A 324 -22.18 11.12 5.18
N TRP A 325 -23.48 10.88 4.97
CA TRP A 325 -24.02 10.34 3.72
C TRP A 325 -24.94 11.39 3.08
N PHE A 326 -24.50 11.98 1.96
CA PHE A 326 -25.19 13.10 1.32
C PHE A 326 -26.27 12.63 0.34
N ASP A 327 -27.25 13.50 0.06
CA ASP A 327 -28.34 13.25 -0.88
C ASP A 327 -27.90 13.52 -2.34
N THR A 328 -26.84 12.83 -2.77
CA THR A 328 -26.32 12.85 -4.14
C THR A 328 -25.62 11.52 -4.44
N HIS A 329 -25.16 11.34 -5.68
CA HIS A 329 -24.38 10.15 -6.02
C HIS A 329 -23.03 10.16 -5.27
N PRO A 330 -22.52 9.02 -4.73
CA PRO A 330 -21.32 9.03 -3.88
C PRO A 330 -20.04 9.55 -4.55
N TYR A 331 -19.92 9.44 -5.87
CA TYR A 331 -18.85 10.11 -6.65
C TYR A 331 -18.83 11.64 -6.55
N ASN A 332 -19.92 12.26 -6.08
CA ASN A 332 -20.04 13.70 -5.87
C ASN A 332 -19.84 14.10 -4.40
N PHE A 333 -19.49 13.16 -3.52
CA PHE A 333 -19.30 13.46 -2.11
C PHE A 333 -18.01 14.25 -1.93
N VAL A 334 -18.17 15.51 -1.55
CA VAL A 334 -17.07 16.40 -1.17
C VAL A 334 -17.09 16.55 0.34
N TYR A 335 -16.28 15.77 1.04
CA TYR A 335 -16.10 15.89 2.48
C TYR A 335 -15.17 17.06 2.80
N SER A 336 -15.52 17.83 3.83
CA SER A 336 -14.55 18.71 4.48
C SER A 336 -13.45 17.88 5.14
N LYS A 337 -12.31 18.52 5.42
CA LYS A 337 -11.23 17.88 6.20
C LYS A 337 -11.78 17.25 7.48
N GLN A 338 -12.56 17.99 8.27
CA GLN A 338 -13.14 17.51 9.53
C GLN A 338 -14.06 16.30 9.35
N GLN A 339 -14.88 16.27 8.29
CA GLN A 339 -15.72 15.11 8.00
C GLN A 339 -14.89 13.88 7.63
N PHE A 340 -13.78 14.06 6.89
CA PHE A 340 -12.88 12.96 6.60
C PHE A 340 -12.16 12.45 7.86
N LEU A 341 -11.69 13.36 8.72
CA LEU A 341 -11.06 12.99 9.99
C LEU A 341 -12.02 12.19 10.88
N SER A 342 -13.28 12.61 11.00
CA SER A 342 -14.25 11.89 11.80
C SER A 342 -14.54 10.49 11.25
N ILE A 343 -14.49 10.29 9.94
CA ILE A 343 -14.58 8.95 9.33
C ILE A 343 -13.38 8.09 9.73
N LEU A 344 -12.16 8.64 9.73
CA LEU A 344 -10.98 7.89 10.19
C LEU A 344 -11.09 7.49 11.67
N GLU A 345 -11.49 8.42 12.53
CA GLU A 345 -11.68 8.18 13.97
C GLU A 345 -12.76 7.14 14.24
N MET A 346 -13.89 7.20 13.53
CA MET A 346 -14.95 6.20 13.63
C MET A 346 -14.53 4.78 13.24
N GLY A 347 -13.48 4.66 12.42
CA GLY A 347 -12.84 3.41 12.05
C GLY A 347 -11.63 3.05 12.92
N ASP A 348 -11.57 3.63 14.12
CA ASP A 348 -10.54 3.45 15.16
C ASP A 348 -9.12 3.70 14.65
N LYS A 349 -8.95 4.80 13.89
CA LYS A 349 -7.64 5.24 13.43
C LYS A 349 -7.10 6.42 14.22
N ASP A 350 -5.80 6.31 14.51
CA ASP A 350 -5.01 7.40 15.04
C ASP A 350 -4.73 8.42 13.92
N VAL A 351 -5.59 9.42 13.82
CA VAL A 351 -5.49 10.50 12.82
C VAL A 351 -4.15 11.22 12.90
N GLN A 352 -3.61 11.44 14.11
CA GLN A 352 -2.33 12.13 14.30
C GLN A 352 -1.15 11.28 13.82
N ASN A 353 -1.34 9.98 13.67
CA ASN A 353 -0.34 9.08 13.09
C ASN A 353 -0.46 8.93 11.57
N ILE A 354 -1.62 9.24 10.99
CA ILE A 354 -1.87 9.16 9.54
C ILE A 354 -1.60 10.49 8.85
N ILE A 355 -1.94 11.60 9.51
CA ILE A 355 -1.76 12.96 9.01
C ILE A 355 -0.75 13.65 9.93
N ILE A 356 0.49 13.78 9.46
CA ILE A 356 1.58 14.40 10.19
C ILE A 356 2.01 15.70 9.52
N ASN A 357 2.34 16.71 10.34
CA ASN A 357 2.73 18.04 9.87
C ASN A 357 4.14 18.06 9.27
#